data_AF-A0A5C8P2M7-F1
#
_entry.id   AF-A0A5C8P2M7-F1
#
_cell.length_a   1.000
_cell.length_b   1.000
_cell.length_c   1.000
_cell.angle_alpha   90.00
_cell.angle_beta   90.00
_cell.angle_gamma   90.00
#
_symmetry.space_group_name_H-M   'P 1'
#
loop_
_entity.id
_entity.type
_entity.pdbx_description
1 polymer ?
#
loop_
_entity_poly.entity_id
_entity_poly.type
_entity_poly.pdbx_seq_one_letter_code
_entity_poly.pdbx_strand_id
1 'polypeptide(L)'
;MSTMYFDSIILYSTKKIGQSRTSSAIYHLLNGRKSIQTLQDAKIFELESFYSIYPNLSKVVFQQKLTKLVKNGYLTIVNNDNVFDITDAGEKWLQTQQSHFCFQALNGIKYAKTADIFFKRLLLFIQTIINSNEEFFSFIPINDEKEITAWVKIFYKKVRPYQKKVKKNLFKELKLLLKTIPEELSNMFVDRLSGYKNYGLSTQQLAAKYQLSVDDINILFVGMTHHILSELEREKFKYNLLSLFVELPSERLPISLSANKTNQLLRKGSSLDEIAKLRKLRINTVEDHIVEISLYDPYFPFESYVSEEEQIIITDAIQRTKSYKLKDIKEKVNEQISYFQIRLILTKLTK
;
A
#
# COMPACT_ATOMS: atom_id res chain seq x y z
N MET A 1 1.66 -11.86 25.44
CA MET A 1 2.11 -12.44 24.15
C MET A 1 2.52 -11.28 23.27
N SER A 2 3.73 -11.29 22.70
CA SER A 2 4.16 -10.24 21.77
C SER A 2 3.24 -10.26 20.53
N THR A 3 2.57 -9.15 20.24
CA THR A 3 1.81 -8.97 19.00
C THR A 3 2.74 -9.19 17.80
N MET A 4 2.33 -10.04 16.84
CA MET A 4 3.10 -10.32 15.62
C MET A 4 2.34 -9.80 14.39
N TYR A 5 2.54 -8.51 14.10
CA TYR A 5 1.83 -7.78 13.05
C TYR A 5 2.02 -8.40 11.68
N PHE A 6 3.25 -8.74 11.30
CA PHE A 6 3.51 -9.29 9.97
C PHE A 6 2.85 -10.67 9.80
N ASP A 7 2.95 -11.52 10.82
CA ASP A 7 2.38 -12.86 10.85
C ASP A 7 0.84 -12.78 10.69
N SER A 8 0.19 -11.85 11.39
CA SER A 8 -1.25 -11.62 11.26
C SER A 8 -1.70 -11.10 9.90
N ILE A 9 -0.89 -10.27 9.23
CA ILE A 9 -1.20 -9.79 7.86
C ILE A 9 -1.16 -10.96 6.88
N ILE A 10 -0.17 -11.87 7.02
CA ILE A 10 -0.08 -13.07 6.19
C ILE A 10 -1.31 -13.95 6.43
N LEU A 11 -1.66 -14.25 7.69
CA LEU A 11 -2.83 -15.09 8.00
C LEU A 11 -4.14 -14.48 7.49
N TYR A 12 -4.34 -13.18 7.68
CA TYR A 12 -5.53 -12.49 7.16
C TYR A 12 -5.60 -12.58 5.64
N SER A 13 -4.48 -12.34 4.97
CA SER A 13 -4.40 -12.42 3.51
C SER A 13 -4.66 -13.84 3.01
N THR A 14 -4.11 -14.86 3.67
CA THR A 14 -4.38 -16.27 3.35
C THR A 14 -5.85 -16.60 3.53
N LYS A 15 -6.47 -16.19 4.65
CA LYS A 15 -7.90 -16.38 4.90
C LYS A 15 -8.77 -15.78 3.79
N LYS A 16 -8.50 -14.53 3.41
CA LYS A 16 -9.29 -13.80 2.40
C LYS A 16 -9.12 -14.38 1.00
N ILE A 17 -7.91 -14.79 0.63
CA ILE A 17 -7.63 -15.41 -0.68
C ILE A 17 -8.17 -16.85 -0.74
N GLY A 18 -8.16 -17.56 0.39
CA GLY A 18 -8.43 -18.98 0.48
C GLY A 18 -7.54 -19.76 -0.48
N GLN A 19 -8.13 -20.73 -1.18
CA GLN A 19 -7.41 -21.62 -2.10
C GLN A 19 -7.36 -21.07 -3.55
N SER A 20 -7.79 -19.82 -3.76
CA SER A 20 -7.94 -19.23 -5.11
C SER A 20 -6.63 -18.81 -5.75
N ARG A 21 -5.58 -18.56 -4.94
CA ARG A 21 -4.24 -18.16 -5.40
C ARG A 21 -3.16 -18.87 -4.58
N THR A 22 -1.96 -18.91 -5.14
CA THR A 22 -0.77 -19.32 -4.38
C THR A 22 -0.33 -18.19 -3.44
N SER A 23 0.50 -18.52 -2.45
CA SER A 23 1.12 -17.55 -1.53
C SER A 23 1.91 -16.44 -2.24
N SER A 24 2.29 -16.62 -3.52
CA SER A 24 2.92 -15.57 -4.32
C SER A 24 2.01 -14.37 -4.54
N ALA A 25 0.68 -14.53 -4.52
CA ALA A 25 -0.26 -13.42 -4.59
C ALA A 25 -0.12 -12.49 -3.38
N ILE A 26 0.01 -13.06 -2.17
CA ILE A 26 0.25 -12.31 -0.93
C ILE A 26 1.61 -11.59 -1.02
N TYR A 27 2.67 -12.29 -1.41
CA TYR A 27 3.99 -11.68 -1.59
C TYR A 27 3.94 -10.48 -2.57
N HIS A 28 3.30 -10.65 -3.73
CA HIS A 28 3.19 -9.60 -4.73
C HIS A 28 2.32 -8.42 -4.29
N LEU A 29 1.27 -8.68 -3.53
CA LEU A 29 0.44 -7.67 -2.90
C LEU A 29 1.27 -6.81 -1.94
N LEU A 30 1.96 -7.44 -0.98
CA LEU A 30 2.74 -6.74 0.04
C LEU A 30 3.91 -5.94 -0.56
N ASN A 31 4.57 -6.48 -1.59
CA ASN A 31 5.64 -5.79 -2.30
C ASN A 31 5.13 -4.66 -3.21
N GLY A 32 3.83 -4.57 -3.47
CA GLY A 32 3.27 -3.58 -4.38
C GLY A 32 3.58 -3.86 -5.84
N ARG A 33 3.57 -5.13 -6.27
CA ARG A 33 3.79 -5.48 -7.67
C ARG A 33 2.76 -4.76 -8.54
N LYS A 34 3.24 -3.97 -9.50
CA LYS A 34 2.41 -3.20 -10.44
C LYS A 34 1.87 -4.08 -11.57
N SER A 35 1.34 -5.26 -11.25
CA SER A 35 0.56 -6.05 -12.21
C SER A 35 -0.91 -5.83 -11.96
N ILE A 36 -1.68 -5.80 -13.04
CA ILE A 36 -3.13 -5.66 -12.97
C ILE A 36 -3.79 -6.78 -12.16
N GLN A 37 -3.27 -8.01 -12.27
CA GLN A 37 -3.73 -9.13 -11.44
C GLN A 37 -3.55 -8.86 -9.94
N THR A 38 -2.44 -8.23 -9.52
CA THR A 38 -2.23 -7.91 -8.10
C THR A 38 -3.26 -6.90 -7.60
N LEU A 39 -3.57 -5.88 -8.42
CA LEU A 39 -4.59 -4.87 -8.07
C LEU A 39 -6.01 -5.45 -8.09
N GLN A 40 -6.32 -6.32 -9.07
CA GLN A 40 -7.58 -7.04 -9.12
C GLN A 40 -7.75 -7.96 -7.91
N ASP A 41 -6.74 -8.78 -7.59
CA ASP A 41 -6.77 -9.67 -6.43
C ASP A 41 -6.90 -8.87 -5.13
N ALA A 42 -6.21 -7.72 -5.01
CA ALA A 42 -6.37 -6.83 -3.86
C ALA A 42 -7.83 -6.36 -3.69
N LYS A 43 -8.54 -6.11 -4.78
CA LYS A 43 -9.95 -5.70 -4.75
C LYS A 43 -10.88 -6.87 -4.48
N ILE A 44 -10.74 -7.97 -5.23
CA ILE A 44 -11.56 -9.19 -5.13
C ILE A 44 -11.52 -9.78 -3.72
N PHE A 45 -10.34 -9.79 -3.09
CA PHE A 45 -10.16 -10.37 -1.76
C PHE A 45 -10.21 -9.33 -0.63
N GLU A 46 -10.57 -8.07 -0.91
CA GLU A 46 -10.63 -6.98 0.08
C GLU A 46 -9.30 -6.77 0.85
N LEU A 47 -8.18 -6.83 0.13
CA LEU A 47 -6.82 -6.70 0.65
C LEU A 47 -6.11 -5.39 0.22
N GLU A 48 -6.88 -4.39 -0.24
CA GLU A 48 -6.39 -3.08 -0.67
C GLU A 48 -5.53 -2.38 0.40
N SER A 49 -5.87 -2.58 1.67
CA SER A 49 -5.14 -2.03 2.83
C SER A 49 -3.69 -2.52 2.90
N PHE A 50 -3.37 -3.69 2.34
CA PHE A 50 -2.05 -4.31 2.43
C PHE A 50 -1.21 -4.18 1.16
N TYR A 51 -1.73 -3.53 0.12
CA TYR A 51 -0.94 -3.30 -1.09
C TYR A 51 0.29 -2.42 -0.81
N SER A 52 1.46 -2.86 -1.24
CA SER A 52 2.71 -2.09 -1.17
C SER A 52 3.16 -1.68 0.25
N ILE A 53 2.67 -2.34 1.31
CA ILE A 53 3.06 -2.01 2.69
C ILE A 53 4.44 -2.56 3.08
N TYR A 54 5.02 -3.45 2.26
CA TYR A 54 6.38 -3.95 2.47
C TYR A 54 7.15 -4.11 1.13
N PRO A 55 7.49 -3.00 0.44
CA PRO A 55 8.08 -3.04 -0.92
C PRO A 55 9.39 -3.83 -1.03
N ASN A 56 10.20 -3.81 0.02
CA ASN A 56 11.52 -4.46 0.08
C ASN A 56 11.48 -5.86 0.73
N LEU A 57 10.30 -6.45 0.91
CA LEU A 57 10.18 -7.80 1.44
C LEU A 57 10.84 -8.79 0.48
N SER A 58 11.79 -9.56 0.99
CA SER A 58 12.47 -10.59 0.22
C SER A 58 11.65 -11.88 0.18
N LYS A 59 11.77 -12.63 -0.92
CA LYS A 59 11.15 -13.96 -1.02
C LYS A 59 11.61 -14.90 0.10
N VAL A 60 12.89 -14.82 0.49
CA VAL A 60 13.47 -15.67 1.55
C VAL A 60 12.79 -15.41 2.89
N VAL A 61 12.66 -14.14 3.29
CA VAL A 61 11.99 -13.77 4.54
C VAL A 61 10.52 -14.19 4.51
N PHE A 62 9.82 -13.94 3.40
CA PHE A 62 8.43 -14.34 3.24
C PHE A 62 8.24 -15.87 3.37
N GLN A 63 9.09 -16.67 2.73
CA GLN A 63 9.05 -18.12 2.83
C GLN A 63 9.38 -18.62 4.24
N GLN A 64 10.38 -18.04 4.91
CA GLN A 64 10.69 -18.36 6.30
C GLN A 64 9.49 -18.11 7.23
N LYS A 65 8.74 -17.03 6.98
CA LYS A 65 7.51 -16.74 7.73
C LYS A 65 6.41 -17.74 7.49
N LEU A 66 6.16 -18.14 6.25
CA LEU A 66 5.19 -19.21 5.94
C LEU A 66 5.56 -20.52 6.63
N THR A 67 6.83 -20.95 6.54
CA THR A 67 7.31 -22.15 7.22
C THR A 67 7.12 -22.08 8.73
N LYS A 68 7.38 -20.92 9.36
CA LYS A 68 7.13 -20.71 10.79
C LYS A 68 5.65 -20.83 11.15
N LEU A 69 4.76 -20.23 10.35
CA LEU A 69 3.31 -20.29 10.57
C LEU A 69 2.76 -21.72 10.42
N VAL A 70 3.28 -22.50 9.46
CA VAL A 70 2.96 -23.93 9.32
C VAL A 70 3.46 -24.73 10.51
N LYS A 71 4.72 -24.54 10.91
CA LYS A 71 5.31 -25.25 12.07
C LYS A 71 4.54 -24.97 13.37
N ASN A 72 4.02 -23.77 13.53
CA ASN A 72 3.23 -23.37 14.68
C ASN A 72 1.75 -23.81 14.59
N GLY A 73 1.36 -24.48 13.50
CA GLY A 73 0.00 -24.98 13.30
C GLY A 73 -1.03 -23.92 12.96
N TYR A 74 -0.63 -22.73 12.52
CA TYR A 74 -1.54 -21.64 12.10
C TYR A 74 -1.90 -21.69 10.62
N LEU A 75 -1.04 -22.28 9.80
CA LEU A 75 -1.29 -22.56 8.38
C LEU A 75 -1.16 -24.05 8.10
N THR A 76 -1.87 -24.51 7.07
CA THR A 76 -1.69 -25.83 6.46
C THR A 76 -1.36 -25.69 4.99
N ILE A 77 -0.62 -26.66 4.44
CA ILE A 77 -0.30 -26.73 3.02
C ILE A 77 -1.43 -27.52 2.34
N VAL A 78 -2.11 -26.90 1.38
CA VAL A 78 -3.23 -27.53 0.66
C VAL A 78 -2.71 -28.41 -0.48
N ASN A 79 -1.69 -27.93 -1.20
CA ASN A 79 -1.09 -28.65 -2.32
C ASN A 79 0.37 -28.20 -2.56
N ASN A 80 1.04 -28.89 -3.51
CA ASN A 80 2.44 -28.64 -3.86
C ASN A 80 2.68 -27.30 -4.59
N ASP A 81 1.62 -26.57 -4.98
CA ASP A 81 1.72 -25.29 -5.68
C ASP A 81 1.87 -24.08 -4.72
N ASN A 82 2.26 -24.32 -3.46
CA ASN A 82 2.34 -23.29 -2.41
C ASN A 82 0.99 -22.58 -2.16
N VAL A 83 -0.10 -23.33 -2.21
CA VAL A 83 -1.42 -22.91 -1.71
C VAL A 83 -1.52 -23.29 -0.24
N PHE A 84 -1.93 -22.32 0.59
CA PHE A 84 -2.05 -22.48 2.02
C PHE A 84 -3.48 -22.19 2.45
N ASP A 85 -3.90 -22.82 3.53
CA ASP A 85 -5.15 -22.49 4.21
C ASP A 85 -4.89 -22.16 5.68
N ILE A 86 -5.77 -21.37 6.26
CA ILE A 86 -5.70 -21.04 7.69
C ILE A 86 -6.32 -22.18 8.50
N THR A 87 -5.69 -22.56 9.61
CA THR A 87 -6.24 -23.55 10.54
C THR A 87 -7.19 -22.90 11.54
N ASP A 88 -8.00 -23.69 12.25
CA ASP A 88 -8.81 -23.17 13.37
C ASP A 88 -7.98 -22.48 14.45
N ALA A 89 -6.76 -22.96 14.69
CA ALA A 89 -5.82 -22.34 15.61
C ALA A 89 -5.33 -20.98 15.08
N GLY A 90 -5.02 -20.90 13.78
CA GLY A 90 -4.62 -19.66 13.11
C GLY A 90 -5.74 -18.63 13.11
N GLU A 91 -6.98 -19.05 12.88
CA GLU A 91 -8.18 -18.21 12.90
C GLU A 91 -8.42 -17.62 14.29
N LYS A 92 -8.42 -18.47 15.33
CA LYS A 92 -8.55 -18.01 16.73
C LYS A 92 -7.44 -17.05 17.12
N TRP A 93 -6.20 -17.34 16.73
CA TRP A 93 -5.08 -16.44 16.97
C TRP A 93 -5.27 -15.11 16.25
N LEU A 94 -5.63 -15.12 14.96
CA LEU A 94 -5.86 -13.92 14.16
C LEU A 94 -6.93 -13.00 14.77
N GLN A 95 -8.02 -13.55 15.29
CA GLN A 95 -9.08 -12.77 15.95
C GLN A 95 -8.55 -11.97 17.15
N THR A 96 -7.56 -12.48 17.88
CA THR A 96 -6.91 -11.74 18.98
C THR A 96 -6.01 -10.59 18.50
N GLN A 97 -5.64 -10.58 17.22
CA GLN A 97 -4.69 -9.61 16.65
C GLN A 97 -5.38 -8.51 15.80
N GLN A 98 -6.57 -8.76 15.27
CA GLN A 98 -7.25 -7.85 14.34
C GLN A 98 -7.64 -6.49 14.94
N SER A 99 -7.81 -6.40 16.26
CA SER A 99 -8.12 -5.15 16.95
C SER A 99 -6.92 -4.22 17.12
N HIS A 100 -5.72 -4.64 16.70
CA HIS A 100 -4.54 -3.80 16.85
C HIS A 100 -4.55 -2.60 15.90
N PHE A 101 -4.13 -1.45 16.43
CA PHE A 101 -4.05 -0.17 15.73
C PHE A 101 -3.53 -0.26 14.29
N CYS A 102 -2.43 -0.99 14.08
CA CYS A 102 -1.81 -1.08 12.75
C CYS A 102 -2.74 -1.71 11.70
N PHE A 103 -3.57 -2.69 12.05
CA PHE A 103 -4.51 -3.29 11.09
C PHE A 103 -5.52 -2.27 10.56
N GLN A 104 -6.00 -1.40 11.44
CA GLN A 104 -7.00 -0.39 11.10
C GLN A 104 -6.38 0.81 10.39
N ALA A 105 -5.12 1.13 10.69
CA ALA A 105 -4.41 2.27 10.13
C ALA A 105 -3.91 2.05 8.69
N LEU A 106 -3.70 0.81 8.26
CA LEU A 106 -3.11 0.51 6.96
C LEU A 106 -4.06 0.86 5.80
N ASN A 107 -3.60 1.73 4.90
CA ASN A 107 -4.28 2.02 3.64
C ASN A 107 -3.29 1.99 2.47
N GLY A 108 -2.85 0.78 2.14
CA GLY A 108 -1.80 0.46 1.19
C GLY A 108 -1.97 1.10 -0.19
N ILE A 109 -3.06 0.79 -0.92
CA ILE A 109 -3.29 1.33 -2.27
C ILE A 109 -3.27 2.88 -2.27
N LYS A 110 -3.96 3.51 -1.30
CA LYS A 110 -4.08 4.96 -1.24
C LYS A 110 -2.73 5.66 -1.03
N TYR A 111 -1.89 5.12 -0.15
CA TYR A 111 -0.63 5.75 0.25
C TYR A 111 0.64 5.14 -0.36
N ALA A 112 0.52 4.13 -1.23
CA ALA A 112 1.64 3.42 -1.86
C ALA A 112 2.69 4.33 -2.51
N LYS A 113 2.29 5.50 -3.03
CA LYS A 113 3.20 6.46 -3.69
C LYS A 113 3.71 7.57 -2.76
N THR A 114 3.06 7.80 -1.62
CA THR A 114 3.23 9.02 -0.82
C THR A 114 3.79 8.75 0.57
N ALA A 115 3.52 7.59 1.17
CA ALA A 115 3.95 7.24 2.54
C ALA A 115 5.45 7.35 2.76
N ASP A 116 6.24 6.63 1.95
CA ASP A 116 7.70 6.58 2.09
C ASP A 116 8.34 7.96 1.85
N ILE A 117 7.89 8.67 0.82
CA ILE A 117 8.35 10.02 0.49
C ILE A 117 8.07 10.99 1.65
N PHE A 118 6.84 10.97 2.18
CA PHE A 118 6.45 11.80 3.31
C PHE A 118 7.32 11.52 4.53
N PHE A 119 7.45 10.25 4.91
CA PHE A 119 8.16 9.85 6.11
C PHE A 119 9.65 10.22 6.05
N LYS A 120 10.31 9.93 4.91
CA LYS A 120 11.71 10.31 4.68
C LYS A 120 11.94 11.82 4.72
N ARG A 121 11.06 12.60 4.08
CA ARG A 121 11.12 14.08 4.12
C ARG A 121 10.93 14.60 5.54
N LEU A 122 9.97 14.04 6.28
CA LEU A 122 9.67 14.44 7.65
C LEU A 122 10.88 14.21 8.57
N LEU A 123 11.43 13.00 8.58
CA LEU A 123 12.57 12.69 9.44
C LEU A 123 13.79 13.55 9.10
N LEU A 124 14.12 13.69 7.81
CA LEU A 124 15.29 14.47 7.39
C LEU A 124 15.12 15.97 7.70
N PHE A 125 13.92 16.50 7.56
CA PHE A 125 13.64 17.89 7.92
C PHE A 125 13.68 18.11 9.43
N ILE A 126 13.16 17.18 10.25
CA ILE A 126 13.29 17.24 11.71
C ILE A 126 14.77 17.31 12.09
N GLN A 127 15.60 16.42 11.54
CA GLN A 127 17.05 16.45 11.75
C GLN A 127 17.63 17.81 11.34
N THR A 128 17.25 18.32 10.17
CA THR A 128 17.76 19.59 9.62
C THR A 128 17.40 20.78 10.51
N ILE A 129 16.14 20.93 10.91
CA ILE A 129 15.66 22.05 11.73
C ILE A 129 16.26 22.00 13.14
N ILE A 130 16.37 20.82 13.75
CA ILE A 130 16.95 20.71 15.09
C ILE A 130 18.42 21.11 15.05
N ASN A 131 19.21 20.55 14.12
CA ASN A 131 20.62 20.88 13.97
C ASN A 131 20.85 22.36 13.62
N SER A 132 20.05 22.94 12.72
CA SER A 132 20.20 24.35 12.34
C SER A 132 19.84 25.34 13.44
N ASN A 133 18.91 24.98 14.35
CA ASN A 133 18.58 25.82 15.50
C ASN A 133 19.71 25.83 16.55
N GLU A 134 20.54 24.79 16.58
CA GLU A 134 21.76 24.70 17.40
C GLU A 134 23.01 25.16 16.63
N GLU A 135 22.83 25.86 15.50
CA GLU A 135 23.88 26.38 14.62
C GLU A 135 24.86 25.32 14.08
N PHE A 136 24.44 24.05 14.09
CA PHE A 136 25.23 22.93 13.60
C PHE A 136 24.80 22.54 12.18
N PHE A 137 25.57 22.95 11.17
CA PHE A 137 25.23 22.70 9.76
C PHE A 137 25.96 21.51 9.13
N SER A 138 26.98 20.98 9.81
CA SER A 138 27.86 19.90 9.32
C SER A 138 27.44 18.52 9.83
N PHE A 139 26.15 18.19 9.73
CA PHE A 139 25.63 16.87 10.12
C PHE A 139 25.51 15.93 8.92
N ILE A 140 25.60 14.62 9.19
CA ILE A 140 25.36 13.58 8.20
C ILE A 140 23.84 13.38 8.05
N PRO A 141 23.27 13.51 6.83
CA PRO A 141 21.84 13.28 6.59
C PRO A 141 21.47 11.82 6.91
N ILE A 142 20.34 11.61 7.60
CA ILE A 142 19.80 10.25 7.80
C ILE A 142 19.26 9.59 6.52
N ASN A 143 19.10 10.36 5.45
CA ASN A 143 18.69 9.88 4.13
C ASN A 143 19.47 10.66 3.07
N ASP A 144 20.07 9.94 2.13
CA ASP A 144 20.94 10.46 1.07
C ASP A 144 20.29 10.42 -0.32
N GLU A 145 19.02 10.04 -0.42
CA GLU A 145 18.28 10.02 -1.68
C GLU A 145 18.21 11.44 -2.26
N LYS A 146 18.65 11.59 -3.51
CA LYS A 146 18.79 12.90 -4.17
C LYS A 146 17.48 13.68 -4.19
N GLU A 147 16.36 13.01 -4.45
CA GLU A 147 15.04 13.65 -4.51
C GLU A 147 14.57 14.15 -3.14
N ILE A 148 14.75 13.35 -2.08
CA ILE A 148 14.38 13.70 -0.70
C ILE A 148 15.25 14.85 -0.20
N THR A 149 16.57 14.73 -0.35
CA THR A 149 17.53 15.75 0.10
C THR A 149 17.36 17.07 -0.65
N ALA A 150 17.13 17.04 -1.96
CA ALA A 150 16.84 18.24 -2.75
C ALA A 150 15.56 18.94 -2.27
N TRP A 151 14.49 18.17 -2.04
CA TRP A 151 13.23 18.70 -1.52
C TRP A 151 13.41 19.36 -0.16
N VAL A 152 14.07 18.68 0.80
CA VAL A 152 14.29 19.23 2.14
C VAL A 152 15.15 20.49 2.11
N LYS A 153 16.19 20.55 1.27
CA LYS A 153 17.02 21.76 1.10
C LYS A 153 16.20 22.94 0.58
N ILE A 154 15.37 22.72 -0.45
CA ILE A 154 14.49 23.76 -1.01
C ILE A 154 13.49 24.23 0.05
N PHE A 155 12.85 23.30 0.75
CA PHE A 155 11.87 23.60 1.79
C PHE A 155 12.51 24.36 2.96
N TYR A 156 13.65 23.88 3.46
CA TYR A 156 14.43 24.53 4.53
C TYR A 156 14.84 25.96 4.14
N LYS A 157 15.34 26.20 2.92
CA LYS A 157 15.70 27.55 2.45
C LYS A 157 14.53 28.54 2.56
N LYS A 158 13.30 28.10 2.27
CA LYS A 158 12.09 28.92 2.38
C LYS A 158 11.73 29.25 3.83
N VAL A 159 11.88 28.28 4.74
CA VAL A 159 11.46 28.45 6.15
C VAL A 159 12.56 28.95 7.08
N ARG A 160 13.83 28.92 6.66
CA ARG A 160 15.01 29.31 7.45
C ARG A 160 14.87 30.66 8.16
N PRO A 161 14.36 31.75 7.53
CA PRO A 161 14.16 33.03 8.21
C PRO A 161 13.24 32.94 9.45
N TYR A 162 12.37 31.93 9.50
CA TYR A 162 11.38 31.70 10.55
C TYR A 162 11.63 30.42 11.36
N GLN A 163 12.84 29.86 11.32
CA GLN A 163 13.13 28.52 11.83
C GLN A 163 12.70 28.26 13.28
N LYS A 164 12.78 29.24 14.18
CA LYS A 164 12.33 29.12 15.58
C LYS A 164 10.81 28.91 15.66
N LYS A 165 10.04 29.67 14.87
CA LYS A 165 8.58 29.53 14.77
C LYS A 165 8.19 28.19 14.15
N VAL A 166 8.91 27.78 13.09
CA VAL A 166 8.69 26.49 12.43
C VAL A 166 8.98 25.32 13.37
N LYS A 167 10.08 25.34 14.13
CA LYS A 167 10.38 24.33 15.17
C LYS A 167 9.26 24.21 16.19
N LYS A 168 8.74 25.34 16.69
CA LYS A 168 7.62 25.37 17.65
C LYS A 168 6.31 24.82 17.05
N ASN A 169 5.99 25.17 15.81
CA ASN A 169 4.80 24.66 15.12
C ASN A 169 4.91 23.17 14.81
N LEU A 170 6.07 22.73 14.31
CA LEU A 170 6.36 21.32 14.05
C LEU A 170 6.17 20.47 15.31
N PHE A 171 6.71 20.92 16.45
CA PHE A 171 6.50 20.25 17.73
C PHE A 171 5.03 20.17 18.11
N LYS A 172 4.26 21.26 17.96
CA LYS A 172 2.83 21.28 18.28
C LYS A 172 2.03 20.30 17.42
N GLU A 173 2.24 20.31 16.10
CA GLU A 173 1.54 19.43 15.17
C GLU A 173 1.91 17.96 15.40
N LEU A 174 3.20 17.64 15.54
CA LEU A 174 3.64 16.28 15.84
C LEU A 174 3.09 15.79 17.19
N LYS A 175 3.11 16.62 18.23
CA LYS A 175 2.53 16.25 19.54
C LYS A 175 1.04 15.96 19.43
N LEU A 176 0.31 16.71 18.61
CA LEU A 176 -1.12 16.51 18.42
C LEU A 176 -1.42 15.23 17.63
N LEU A 177 -0.65 14.95 16.58
CA LEU A 177 -0.75 13.70 15.82
C LEU A 177 -0.38 12.48 16.65
N LEU A 178 0.76 12.51 17.35
CA LEU A 178 1.22 11.37 18.15
C LEU A 178 0.28 11.06 19.33
N LYS A 179 -0.56 12.01 19.77
CA LYS A 179 -1.64 11.72 20.73
C LYS A 179 -2.77 10.86 20.16
N THR A 180 -2.89 10.76 18.84
CA THR A 180 -3.89 9.92 18.16
C THR A 180 -3.37 8.50 17.88
N ILE A 181 -2.11 8.23 18.23
CA ILE A 181 -1.43 6.95 18.07
C ILE A 181 -1.19 6.36 19.48
N PRO A 182 -1.30 5.03 19.68
CA PRO A 182 -0.97 4.40 20.96
C PRO A 182 0.39 4.82 21.50
N GLU A 183 0.47 5.05 22.81
CA GLU A 183 1.64 5.66 23.47
C GLU A 183 2.97 4.94 23.17
N GLU A 184 2.97 3.61 23.19
CA GLU A 184 4.15 2.80 22.88
C GLU A 184 4.66 3.04 21.45
N LEU A 185 3.75 3.13 20.47
CA LEU A 185 4.09 3.42 19.08
C LEU A 185 4.55 4.86 18.90
N SER A 186 3.93 5.80 19.63
CA SER A 186 4.38 7.20 19.66
C SER A 186 5.79 7.35 20.23
N ASN A 187 6.12 6.61 21.28
CA ASN A 187 7.48 6.55 21.82
C ASN A 187 8.45 5.93 20.80
N MET A 188 8.04 4.88 20.10
CA MET A 188 8.85 4.26 19.03
C MET A 188 9.12 5.25 17.88
N PHE A 189 8.13 6.06 17.50
CA PHE A 189 8.31 7.11 16.51
C PHE A 189 9.32 8.16 16.99
N VAL A 190 9.22 8.60 18.25
CA VAL A 190 10.13 9.59 18.84
C VAL A 190 11.56 9.06 18.94
N ASP A 191 11.73 7.80 19.34
CA ASP A 191 13.03 7.12 19.40
C ASP A 191 13.74 7.08 18.05
N ARG A 192 12.99 7.15 16.93
CA ARG A 192 13.53 7.16 15.57
C ARG A 192 14.04 8.54 15.14
N LEU A 193 13.71 9.61 15.87
CA LEU A 193 14.07 10.97 15.47
C LEU A 193 15.54 11.27 15.75
N SER A 194 16.23 11.79 14.74
CA SER A 194 17.60 12.31 14.86
C SER A 194 17.61 13.83 14.98
N GLY A 195 18.55 14.37 15.74
CA GLY A 195 18.71 15.80 15.97
C GLY A 195 20.16 16.18 16.26
N TYR A 196 20.36 17.31 16.96
CA TYR A 196 21.69 17.74 17.37
C TYR A 196 22.24 16.82 18.46
N LYS A 197 23.39 16.19 18.20
CA LYS A 197 24.07 15.24 19.09
C LYS A 197 23.22 14.06 19.58
N ASN A 198 22.06 13.83 18.97
CA ASN A 198 21.17 12.72 19.26
C ASN A 198 20.86 11.97 17.96
N TYR A 199 21.17 10.67 17.93
CA TYR A 199 20.95 9.81 16.78
C TYR A 199 19.77 8.89 17.07
N GLY A 200 18.73 8.97 16.25
CA GLY A 200 17.57 8.11 16.36
C GLY A 200 17.94 6.64 16.16
N LEU A 201 17.19 5.76 16.81
CA LEU A 201 17.43 4.32 16.79
C LEU A 201 17.20 3.72 15.40
N SER A 202 18.11 2.83 15.00
CA SER A 202 17.96 2.00 13.80
C SER A 202 16.78 1.04 13.91
N THR A 203 16.36 0.44 12.80
CA THR A 203 15.23 -0.52 12.82
C THR A 203 15.57 -1.73 13.69
N GLN A 204 16.83 -2.17 13.67
CA GLN A 204 17.35 -3.25 14.51
C GLN A 204 17.39 -2.86 16.00
N GLN A 205 17.79 -1.62 16.31
CA GLN A 205 17.80 -1.13 17.69
C GLN A 205 16.39 -0.98 18.25
N LEU A 206 15.43 -0.54 17.43
CA LEU A 206 14.01 -0.50 17.81
C LEU A 206 13.45 -1.91 18.01
N ALA A 207 13.74 -2.85 17.11
CA ALA A 207 13.36 -4.26 17.25
C ALA A 207 13.86 -4.84 18.59
N ALA A 208 15.12 -4.58 18.96
CA ALA A 208 15.67 -4.99 20.24
C ALA A 208 15.00 -4.30 21.44
N LYS A 209 14.81 -2.97 21.39
CA LYS A 209 14.22 -2.18 22.48
C LYS A 209 12.78 -2.59 22.79
N TYR A 210 11.97 -2.80 21.75
CA TYR A 210 10.55 -3.11 21.86
C TYR A 210 10.26 -4.63 21.85
N GLN A 211 11.31 -5.47 21.77
CA GLN A 211 11.19 -6.93 21.71
C GLN A 211 10.29 -7.43 20.57
N LEU A 212 10.42 -6.78 19.41
CA LEU A 212 9.67 -7.08 18.19
C LEU A 212 10.61 -7.57 17.09
N SER A 213 10.06 -8.22 16.06
CA SER A 213 10.85 -8.53 14.87
C SER A 213 11.10 -7.27 14.03
N VAL A 214 12.17 -7.28 13.23
CA VAL A 214 12.44 -6.19 12.27
C VAL A 214 11.27 -6.01 11.28
N ASP A 215 10.61 -7.11 10.90
CA ASP A 215 9.44 -7.08 10.01
C ASP A 215 8.28 -6.33 10.67
N ASP A 216 8.02 -6.59 11.96
CA ASP A 216 6.95 -5.92 12.71
C ASP A 216 7.23 -4.42 12.85
N ILE A 217 8.48 -4.03 13.14
CA ILE A 217 8.88 -2.62 13.19
C ILE A 217 8.59 -1.93 11.85
N ASN A 218 8.95 -2.55 10.73
CA ASN A 218 8.69 -1.98 9.40
C ASN A 218 7.18 -1.76 9.16
N ILE A 219 6.35 -2.76 9.46
CA ILE A 219 4.90 -2.69 9.33
C ILE A 219 4.31 -1.59 10.23
N LEU A 220 4.77 -1.50 11.49
CA LEU A 220 4.32 -0.49 12.44
C LEU A 220 4.61 0.93 11.95
N PHE A 221 5.79 1.20 11.40
CA PHE A 221 6.09 2.52 10.82
C PHE A 221 5.22 2.85 9.62
N VAL A 222 4.91 1.85 8.78
CA VAL A 222 3.97 2.04 7.66
C VAL A 222 2.57 2.35 8.19
N GLY A 223 2.08 1.62 9.18
CA GLY A 223 0.79 1.88 9.85
C GLY A 223 0.71 3.28 10.46
N MET A 224 1.73 3.69 11.25
CA MET A 224 1.81 5.04 11.82
C MET A 224 1.83 6.12 10.72
N THR A 225 2.57 5.88 9.64
CA THR A 225 2.65 6.82 8.51
C THR A 225 1.32 6.96 7.78
N HIS A 226 0.62 5.84 7.53
CA HIS A 226 -0.70 5.86 6.91
C HIS A 226 -1.73 6.57 7.78
N HIS A 227 -1.71 6.33 9.09
CA HIS A 227 -2.54 7.05 10.05
C HIS A 227 -2.28 8.56 10.00
N ILE A 228 -1.00 8.96 10.07
CA ILE A 228 -0.63 10.38 9.97
C ILE A 228 -1.15 10.98 8.66
N LEU A 229 -0.92 10.33 7.51
CA LEU A 229 -1.41 10.83 6.24
C LEU A 229 -2.93 10.98 6.21
N SER A 230 -3.67 10.04 6.82
CA SER A 230 -5.13 10.12 6.92
C SER A 230 -5.58 11.30 7.79
N GLU A 231 -4.91 11.57 8.91
CA GLU A 231 -5.15 12.75 9.74
C GLU A 231 -4.88 14.06 8.97
N LEU A 232 -3.79 14.11 8.19
CA LEU A 232 -3.41 15.29 7.39
C LEU A 232 -4.42 15.59 6.28
N GLU A 233 -5.06 14.57 5.71
CA GLU A 233 -6.13 14.73 4.72
C GLU A 233 -7.41 15.26 5.36
N ARG A 234 -7.81 14.70 6.50
CA ARG A 234 -9.06 15.07 7.17
C ARG A 234 -9.00 16.47 7.79
N GLU A 235 -7.86 16.83 8.35
CA GLU A 235 -7.69 18.03 9.18
C GLU A 235 -6.55 18.93 8.65
N LYS A 236 -6.50 19.15 7.33
CA LYS A 236 -5.40 19.86 6.66
C LYS A 236 -5.06 21.23 7.27
N PHE A 237 -6.06 21.99 7.71
CA PHE A 237 -5.84 23.31 8.32
C PHE A 237 -5.24 23.24 9.73
N LYS A 238 -5.52 22.14 10.46
CA LYS A 238 -4.98 21.86 11.79
C LYS A 238 -3.51 21.49 11.74
N TYR A 239 -3.07 20.82 10.67
CA TYR A 239 -1.71 20.33 10.46
C TYR A 239 -1.02 21.03 9.29
N ASN A 240 -1.10 22.36 9.27
CA ASN A 240 -0.75 23.17 8.10
C ASN A 240 0.71 23.04 7.66
N LEU A 241 1.65 22.78 8.58
CA LEU A 241 3.05 22.60 8.25
C LEU A 241 3.31 21.19 7.72
N LEU A 242 2.82 20.15 8.39
CA LEU A 242 3.03 18.77 8.00
C LEU A 242 2.37 18.40 6.68
N SER A 243 1.21 18.98 6.37
CA SER A 243 0.56 18.81 5.06
C SER A 243 1.39 19.36 3.89
N LEU A 244 2.44 20.16 4.12
CA LEU A 244 3.33 20.64 3.05
C LEU A 244 4.37 19.60 2.61
N PHE A 245 4.58 18.53 3.39
CA PHE A 245 5.65 17.54 3.14
C PHE A 245 5.33 16.60 1.98
N VAL A 246 4.06 16.54 1.61
CA VAL A 246 3.54 15.62 0.63
C VAL A 246 2.38 16.27 -0.11
N GLU A 247 2.31 16.00 -1.41
CA GLU A 247 1.07 16.24 -2.14
C GLU A 247 0.12 15.12 -1.76
N LEU A 248 -0.84 15.45 -0.89
CA LEU A 248 -1.87 14.50 -0.51
C LEU A 248 -2.66 14.08 -1.76
N PRO A 249 -3.02 12.79 -1.88
CA PRO A 249 -3.88 12.31 -2.96
C PRO A 249 -5.08 13.26 -3.15
N SER A 250 -5.19 13.83 -4.35
CA SER A 250 -6.41 14.54 -4.76
C SER A 250 -7.52 13.53 -5.06
N GLU A 251 -8.76 13.98 -5.27
CA GLU A 251 -9.91 13.16 -5.71
C GLU A 251 -9.70 12.39 -7.04
N ARG A 252 -8.48 12.37 -7.58
CA ARG A 252 -8.12 11.58 -8.75
C ARG A 252 -8.13 10.10 -8.39
N LEU A 253 -8.59 9.29 -9.35
CA LEU A 253 -8.53 7.83 -9.25
C LEU A 253 -7.13 7.34 -8.87
N PRO A 254 -6.99 6.37 -7.94
CA PRO A 254 -5.71 5.80 -7.49
C PRO A 254 -5.09 4.85 -8.54
N ILE A 255 -5.03 5.29 -9.79
CA ILE A 255 -4.46 4.55 -10.92
C ILE A 255 -3.00 4.92 -11.17
N SER A 256 -2.30 4.07 -11.91
CA SER A 256 -0.95 4.31 -12.39
C SER A 256 -0.88 5.56 -13.28
N LEU A 257 0.30 6.20 -13.36
CA LEU A 257 0.49 7.36 -14.23
C LEU A 257 0.24 7.01 -15.70
N SER A 258 0.57 5.76 -16.09
CA SER A 258 0.32 5.25 -17.43
C SER A 258 -1.17 5.05 -17.69
N ALA A 259 -1.92 4.45 -16.76
CA ALA A 259 -3.36 4.33 -16.90
C ALA A 259 -4.07 5.69 -16.89
N ASN A 260 -3.60 6.65 -16.08
CA ASN A 260 -4.15 8.02 -16.08
C ASN A 260 -4.00 8.69 -17.46
N LYS A 261 -2.85 8.51 -18.14
CA LYS A 261 -2.66 8.98 -19.52
C LYS A 261 -3.64 8.31 -20.50
N THR A 262 -3.92 7.01 -20.35
CA THR A 262 -4.97 6.34 -21.13
C THR A 262 -6.35 6.95 -20.83
N ASN A 263 -6.71 7.12 -19.55
CA ASN A 263 -7.99 7.70 -19.12
C ASN A 263 -8.21 9.10 -19.72
N GLN A 264 -7.18 9.93 -19.77
CA GLN A 264 -7.26 11.26 -20.38
C GLN A 264 -7.56 11.20 -21.89
N LEU A 265 -7.05 10.21 -22.61
CA LEU A 265 -7.34 10.03 -24.05
C LEU A 265 -8.73 9.41 -24.26
N LEU A 266 -9.13 8.45 -23.43
CA LEU A 266 -10.48 7.88 -23.45
C LEU A 266 -11.54 8.97 -23.25
N ARG A 267 -11.33 9.88 -22.28
CA ARG A 267 -12.22 11.02 -22.02
C ARG A 267 -12.26 12.04 -23.17
N LYS A 268 -11.31 11.99 -24.10
CA LYS A 268 -11.30 12.78 -25.35
C LYS A 268 -11.95 12.05 -26.52
N GLY A 269 -12.50 10.85 -26.30
CA GLY A 269 -13.17 10.05 -27.33
C GLY A 269 -12.24 9.19 -28.17
N SER A 270 -10.96 9.04 -27.81
CA SER A 270 -10.04 8.18 -28.56
C SER A 270 -10.36 6.69 -28.38
N SER A 271 -10.32 5.92 -29.47
CA SER A 271 -10.47 4.46 -29.43
C SER A 271 -9.25 3.75 -28.84
N LEU A 272 -9.38 2.47 -28.49
CA LEU A 272 -8.27 1.72 -27.90
C LEU A 272 -7.08 1.57 -28.84
N ASP A 273 -7.35 1.32 -30.13
CA ASP A 273 -6.33 1.24 -31.18
C ASP A 273 -5.63 2.57 -31.43
N GLU A 274 -6.37 3.68 -31.39
CA GLU A 274 -5.78 5.02 -31.47
C GLU A 274 -4.87 5.29 -30.29
N ILE A 275 -5.30 4.95 -29.07
CA ILE A 275 -4.49 5.10 -27.86
C ILE A 275 -3.23 4.23 -27.96
N ALA A 276 -3.36 2.98 -28.42
CA ALA A 276 -2.22 2.08 -28.62
C ALA A 276 -1.20 2.68 -29.59
N LYS A 277 -1.66 3.21 -30.74
CA LYS A 277 -0.80 3.86 -31.74
C LYS A 277 -0.16 5.15 -31.21
N LEU A 278 -0.96 6.08 -30.68
CA LEU A 278 -0.50 7.38 -30.17
C LEU A 278 0.51 7.23 -29.03
N ARG A 279 0.30 6.26 -28.15
CA ARG A 279 1.17 6.00 -26.99
C ARG A 279 2.29 4.99 -27.28
N LYS A 280 2.33 4.40 -28.48
CA LYS A 280 3.25 3.31 -28.86
C LYS A 280 3.20 2.13 -27.88
N LEU A 281 2.00 1.70 -27.53
CA LEU A 281 1.73 0.58 -26.63
C LEU A 281 1.12 -0.60 -27.39
N ARG A 282 1.28 -1.81 -26.86
CA ARG A 282 0.51 -2.97 -27.31
C ARG A 282 -0.96 -2.82 -26.88
N ILE A 283 -1.89 -3.36 -27.66
CA ILE A 283 -3.33 -3.28 -27.33
C ILE A 283 -3.63 -3.90 -25.96
N ASN A 284 -3.05 -5.05 -25.63
CA ASN A 284 -3.18 -5.68 -24.32
C ASN A 284 -2.72 -4.78 -23.16
N THR A 285 -1.75 -3.90 -23.39
CA THR A 285 -1.31 -2.93 -22.37
C THR A 285 -2.33 -1.80 -22.20
N VAL A 286 -3.00 -1.39 -23.28
CA VAL A 286 -4.11 -0.45 -23.20
C VAL A 286 -5.29 -1.10 -22.47
N GLU A 287 -5.64 -2.33 -22.81
CA GLU A 287 -6.64 -3.15 -22.10
C GLU A 287 -6.35 -3.25 -20.60
N ASP A 288 -5.10 -3.53 -20.21
CA ASP A 288 -4.67 -3.54 -18.81
C ASP A 288 -4.95 -2.22 -18.10
N HIS A 289 -4.70 -1.08 -18.76
CA HIS A 289 -5.01 0.23 -18.20
C HIS A 289 -6.52 0.44 -18.05
N ILE A 290 -7.34 -0.04 -18.99
CA ILE A 290 -8.80 0.09 -18.89
C ILE A 290 -9.32 -0.73 -17.71
N VAL A 291 -8.83 -1.96 -17.54
CA VAL A 291 -9.15 -2.78 -16.37
C VAL A 291 -8.74 -2.05 -15.09
N GLU A 292 -7.56 -1.44 -15.05
CA GLU A 292 -7.11 -0.64 -13.89
C GLU A 292 -8.04 0.55 -13.61
N ILE A 293 -8.47 1.26 -14.65
CA ILE A 293 -9.42 2.38 -14.52
C ILE A 293 -10.77 1.88 -13.98
N SER A 294 -11.28 0.77 -14.53
CA SER A 294 -12.57 0.20 -14.14
C SER A 294 -12.63 -0.21 -12.66
N LEU A 295 -11.51 -0.57 -12.04
CA LEU A 295 -11.43 -0.92 -10.61
C LEU A 295 -11.79 0.26 -9.70
N TYR A 296 -11.53 1.49 -10.14
CA TYR A 296 -11.64 2.67 -9.28
C TYR A 296 -12.62 3.73 -9.77
N ASP A 297 -12.93 3.79 -11.07
CA ASP A 297 -13.90 4.75 -11.60
C ASP A 297 -15.33 4.26 -11.33
N PRO A 298 -16.12 4.91 -10.44
CA PRO A 298 -17.48 4.47 -10.13
C PRO A 298 -18.41 4.50 -11.34
N TYR A 299 -18.13 5.38 -12.31
CA TYR A 299 -18.95 5.62 -13.50
C TYR A 299 -18.37 4.98 -14.76
N PHE A 300 -17.52 3.96 -14.60
CA PHE A 300 -16.91 3.26 -15.73
C PHE A 300 -17.97 2.64 -16.67
N PRO A 301 -17.96 2.94 -17.99
CA PRO A 301 -18.99 2.50 -18.93
C PRO A 301 -18.72 1.06 -19.42
N PHE A 302 -19.10 0.05 -18.64
CA PHE A 302 -18.86 -1.36 -18.97
C PHE A 302 -19.50 -1.77 -20.30
N GLU A 303 -20.67 -1.20 -20.61
CA GLU A 303 -21.50 -1.50 -21.78
C GLU A 303 -20.81 -1.06 -23.10
N SER A 304 -19.80 -0.19 -23.02
CA SER A 304 -18.96 0.17 -24.17
C SER A 304 -17.94 -0.91 -24.55
N TYR A 305 -17.73 -1.92 -23.69
CA TYR A 305 -16.71 -2.97 -23.88
C TYR A 305 -17.26 -4.38 -23.78
N VAL A 306 -18.37 -4.58 -23.06
CA VAL A 306 -19.01 -5.87 -22.84
C VAL A 306 -20.52 -5.70 -22.92
N SER A 307 -21.16 -6.35 -23.90
CA SER A 307 -22.61 -6.28 -24.07
C SER A 307 -23.35 -6.89 -22.87
N GLU A 308 -24.59 -6.49 -22.60
CA GLU A 308 -25.36 -7.04 -21.46
C GLU A 308 -25.47 -8.58 -21.51
N GLU A 309 -25.62 -9.16 -22.71
CA GLU A 309 -25.64 -10.60 -22.90
C GLU A 309 -24.30 -11.26 -22.51
N GLU A 310 -23.18 -10.70 -22.97
CA GLU A 310 -21.84 -11.17 -22.60
C GLU A 310 -21.59 -11.04 -21.10
N GLN A 311 -22.08 -9.97 -20.47
CA GLN A 311 -21.98 -9.77 -19.02
C GLN A 311 -22.69 -10.89 -18.24
N ILE A 312 -23.89 -11.28 -18.68
CA ILE A 312 -24.65 -12.37 -18.07
C ILE A 312 -23.90 -13.69 -18.23
N ILE A 313 -23.40 -14.00 -19.43
CA ILE A 313 -22.64 -15.22 -19.72
C ILE A 313 -21.39 -15.31 -18.83
N ILE A 314 -20.62 -14.22 -18.72
CA ILE A 314 -19.40 -14.20 -17.90
C ILE A 314 -19.74 -14.35 -16.42
N THR A 315 -20.79 -13.68 -15.95
CA THR A 315 -21.20 -13.74 -14.53
C THR A 315 -21.66 -15.15 -14.15
N ASP A 316 -22.45 -15.82 -15.00
CA ASP A 316 -22.86 -17.20 -14.79
C ASP A 316 -21.65 -18.17 -14.81
N ALA A 317 -20.70 -17.98 -15.73
CA ALA A 317 -19.47 -18.78 -15.74
C ALA A 317 -18.63 -18.62 -14.45
N ILE A 318 -18.56 -17.40 -13.89
CA ILE A 318 -17.89 -17.15 -12.61
C ILE A 318 -18.60 -17.90 -11.46
N GLN A 319 -19.93 -17.85 -11.42
CA GLN A 319 -20.72 -18.54 -10.39
C GLN A 319 -20.58 -20.07 -10.49
N ARG A 320 -20.60 -20.63 -11.71
CA ARG A 320 -20.44 -22.07 -11.94
C ARG A 320 -19.06 -22.59 -11.57
N THR A 321 -18.01 -21.83 -11.88
CA THR A 321 -16.63 -22.22 -11.60
C THR A 321 -16.25 -22.03 -10.13
N LYS A 322 -16.93 -21.12 -9.42
CA LYS A 322 -16.54 -20.67 -8.07
C LYS A 322 -15.07 -20.27 -8.00
N SER A 323 -14.53 -19.74 -9.10
CA SER A 323 -13.12 -19.44 -9.28
C SER A 323 -12.95 -18.07 -9.92
N TYR A 324 -11.97 -17.32 -9.42
CA TYR A 324 -11.51 -16.07 -10.02
C TYR A 324 -10.32 -16.27 -10.96
N LYS A 325 -10.00 -17.51 -11.34
CA LYS A 325 -8.93 -17.79 -12.31
C LYS A 325 -9.48 -17.60 -13.72
N LEU A 326 -8.77 -16.77 -14.50
CA LEU A 326 -9.19 -16.44 -15.86
C LEU A 326 -9.34 -17.66 -16.77
N LYS A 327 -8.44 -18.65 -16.62
CA LYS A 327 -8.49 -19.88 -17.41
C LYS A 327 -9.79 -20.65 -17.15
N ASP A 328 -10.11 -20.88 -15.87
CA ASP A 328 -11.32 -21.61 -15.47
C ASP A 328 -12.59 -20.93 -16.01
N ILE A 329 -12.67 -19.60 -15.95
CA ILE A 329 -13.80 -18.83 -16.48
C ILE A 329 -13.83 -18.91 -18.02
N LYS A 330 -12.68 -18.76 -18.68
CA LYS A 330 -12.59 -18.78 -20.15
C LYS A 330 -13.05 -20.11 -20.73
N GLU A 331 -12.80 -21.23 -20.05
CA GLU A 331 -13.27 -22.56 -20.44
C GLU A 331 -14.79 -22.77 -20.34
N LYS A 332 -15.51 -21.85 -19.68
CA LYS A 332 -16.97 -21.90 -19.48
C LYS A 332 -17.76 -20.87 -20.27
N VAL A 333 -17.09 -20.05 -21.06
CA VAL A 333 -17.72 -19.03 -21.92
C VAL A 333 -17.41 -19.29 -23.39
N ASN A 334 -18.19 -18.67 -24.27
CA ASN A 334 -18.00 -18.78 -25.72
C ASN A 334 -16.61 -18.29 -26.16
N GLU A 335 -16.10 -18.81 -27.29
CA GLU A 335 -14.76 -18.46 -27.80
C GLU A 335 -14.61 -16.96 -28.08
N GLN A 336 -15.68 -16.29 -28.49
CA GLN A 336 -15.73 -14.85 -28.79
C GLN A 336 -15.46 -13.96 -27.58
N ILE A 337 -15.74 -14.43 -26.37
CA ILE A 337 -15.52 -13.63 -25.14
C ILE A 337 -14.02 -13.58 -24.82
N SER A 338 -13.41 -12.42 -24.98
CA SER A 338 -11.98 -12.23 -24.72
C SER A 338 -11.62 -12.29 -23.23
N TYR A 339 -10.35 -12.56 -22.93
CA TYR A 339 -9.81 -12.42 -21.57
C TYR A 339 -9.95 -10.99 -21.02
N PHE A 340 -9.91 -9.98 -21.89
CA PHE A 340 -10.13 -8.58 -21.51
C PHE A 340 -11.55 -8.37 -20.97
N GLN A 341 -12.58 -8.85 -21.68
CA GLN A 341 -13.97 -8.76 -21.24
C GLN A 341 -14.18 -9.50 -19.91
N ILE A 342 -13.64 -10.72 -19.75
CA ILE A 342 -13.70 -11.46 -18.47
C ILE A 342 -13.10 -10.63 -17.33
N ARG A 343 -11.94 -10.01 -17.57
CA ARG A 343 -11.26 -9.19 -16.56
C ARG A 343 -12.04 -7.93 -16.19
N LEU A 344 -12.73 -7.29 -17.13
CA LEU A 344 -13.61 -6.16 -16.83
C LEU A 344 -14.80 -6.59 -15.96
N ILE A 345 -15.44 -7.72 -16.26
CA ILE A 345 -16.58 -8.17 -15.44
C ILE A 345 -16.14 -8.56 -14.03
N LEU A 346 -14.94 -9.13 -13.89
CA LEU A 346 -14.36 -9.37 -12.56
C LEU A 346 -14.18 -8.09 -11.74
N THR A 347 -13.89 -6.93 -12.36
CA THR A 347 -13.82 -5.66 -11.61
C THR A 347 -15.20 -5.14 -11.22
N LYS A 348 -16.23 -5.36 -12.07
CA LYS A 348 -17.63 -4.99 -11.79
C LYS A 348 -18.19 -5.71 -10.56
N LEU A 349 -17.82 -6.97 -10.34
CA LEU A 349 -18.27 -7.76 -9.18
C LEU A 349 -17.75 -7.25 -7.83
N THR A 350 -16.76 -6.36 -7.84
CA THR A 350 -16.08 -5.87 -6.64
C THR A 350 -16.43 -4.41 -6.29
N LYS A 351 -17.45 -3.86 -6.95
CA LYS A 351 -17.92 -2.48 -6.78
C LYS A 351 -19.08 -2.36 -5.81
#